data_AF-A0AAV6HEN0-F1
#
_entry.id   AF-A0AAV6HEN0-F1
#
_cell.length_a   1.000
_cell.length_b   1.000
_cell.length_c   1.000
_cell.angle_alpha   90.00
_cell.angle_beta   90.00
_cell.angle_gamma   90.00
#
_symmetry.space_group_name_H-M   'P 1'
#
loop_
_entity.id
_entity.type
_entity.pdbx_description
1 polymer ?
#
loop_
_entity_poly.entity_id
_entity_poly.type
_entity_poly.pdbx_seq_one_letter_code
_entity_poly.pdbx_strand_id
1 'polypeptide(L)'
;MATNPQTFMLESDDRSKEEINEDEERKIAEKKRNLLDCALGKSGKDKGPMDTSHVEDEGAPDIEIRLNVSYILGTEPGESFRQILFDAVASRDVNRLNGIQEHLEKYGKKLSDSLYRLFGKTPLVKALLNLKNGENDTVKYLLDIAENMGDLKPFVNAAYTGSYYSGQTALHVAIERRSRYFVELLVQKGADVHAKACGKFFQLHDGPCLLFW
;
A
#
# COMPACT_ATOMS: atom_id res chain seq x y z
N MET A 1 29.47 -40.91 -28.99
CA MET A 1 28.99 -39.53 -28.79
C MET A 1 29.63 -39.01 -27.53
N ALA A 2 30.56 -38.06 -27.63
CA ALA A 2 31.17 -37.39 -26.48
C ALA A 2 30.96 -35.88 -26.68
N THR A 3 30.26 -35.25 -25.73
CA THR A 3 29.88 -33.84 -25.73
C THR A 3 31.03 -32.98 -25.20
N ASN A 4 31.41 -31.96 -25.97
CA ASN A 4 32.41 -30.95 -25.62
C ASN A 4 31.79 -29.92 -24.64
N PRO A 5 32.33 -29.71 -23.43
CA PRO A 5 31.90 -28.59 -22.60
C PRO A 5 32.66 -27.32 -23.01
N GLN A 6 31.97 -26.33 -23.55
CA GLN A 6 32.57 -25.01 -23.75
C GLN A 6 32.81 -24.33 -22.40
N THR A 7 34.08 -24.12 -22.07
CA THR A 7 34.54 -23.28 -20.96
C THR A 7 34.27 -21.81 -21.31
N PHE A 8 33.47 -21.12 -20.48
CA PHE A 8 33.22 -19.68 -20.60
C PHE A 8 34.41 -18.93 -19.98
N MET A 9 35.10 -18.11 -20.77
CA MET A 9 36.15 -17.19 -20.29
C MET A 9 35.52 -15.82 -20.07
N LEU A 10 35.72 -15.25 -18.88
CA LEU A 10 35.23 -13.91 -18.51
C LEU A 10 36.10 -12.85 -19.19
N GLU A 11 35.51 -12.02 -20.05
CA GLU A 11 36.21 -10.91 -20.72
C GLU A 11 36.72 -9.89 -19.71
N SER A 12 37.97 -9.47 -19.88
CA SER A 12 38.59 -8.41 -19.08
C SER A 12 38.17 -7.07 -19.66
N ASP A 13 37.73 -6.16 -18.79
CA ASP A 13 37.15 -4.87 -19.16
C ASP A 13 38.27 -3.88 -19.56
N ASP A 14 38.43 -3.65 -20.87
CA ASP A 14 39.54 -2.86 -21.47
C ASP A 14 39.38 -1.33 -21.34
N ARG A 15 38.48 -0.84 -20.49
CA ARG A 15 38.17 0.59 -20.35
C ARG A 15 39.31 1.38 -19.73
N SER A 16 39.56 2.58 -20.27
CA SER A 16 40.57 3.49 -19.74
C SER A 16 40.15 4.08 -18.38
N LYS A 17 41.12 4.49 -17.54
CA LYS A 17 40.82 5.09 -16.21
C LYS A 17 39.98 6.37 -16.30
N GLU A 18 40.09 7.09 -17.41
CA GLU A 18 39.34 8.32 -17.68
C GLU A 18 37.87 8.00 -17.98
N GLU A 19 37.59 6.99 -18.82
CA GLU A 19 36.23 6.54 -19.11
C GLU A 19 35.52 5.96 -17.87
N ILE A 20 36.26 5.27 -16.99
CA ILE A 20 35.72 4.77 -15.72
C ILE A 20 35.28 5.95 -14.84
N ASN A 21 36.08 7.01 -14.77
CA ASN A 21 35.78 8.17 -13.93
C ASN A 21 34.60 8.98 -14.49
N GLU A 22 34.50 9.14 -15.81
CA GLU A 22 33.34 9.77 -16.45
C GLU A 22 32.04 8.99 -16.23
N ASP A 23 32.09 7.67 -16.26
CA ASP A 23 30.94 6.81 -15.96
C ASP A 23 30.54 6.89 -14.48
N GLU A 24 31.50 6.96 -13.55
CA GLU A 24 31.20 7.19 -12.14
C GLU A 24 30.58 8.57 -11.92
N GLU A 25 31.09 9.62 -12.56
CA GLU A 25 30.50 10.96 -12.50
C GLU A 25 29.09 11.00 -13.07
N ARG A 26 28.84 10.32 -14.20
CA ARG A 26 27.49 10.16 -14.76
C ARG A 26 26.55 9.45 -13.80
N LYS A 27 26.99 8.34 -13.19
CA LYS A 27 26.19 7.58 -12.20
C LYS A 27 25.92 8.40 -10.95
N ILE A 28 26.88 9.21 -10.48
CA ILE A 28 26.71 10.11 -9.33
C ILE A 28 25.72 11.23 -9.66
N ALA A 29 25.82 11.82 -10.85
CA ALA A 29 24.88 12.86 -11.31
C ALA A 29 23.45 12.31 -11.44
N GLU A 30 23.30 11.10 -11.97
CA GLU A 30 22.02 10.40 -12.08
C GLU A 30 21.45 10.05 -10.69
N LYS A 31 22.29 9.55 -9.77
CA LYS A 31 21.90 9.30 -8.37
C LYS A 31 21.47 10.58 -7.65
N LYS A 32 22.17 11.70 -7.88
CA LYS A 32 21.79 13.01 -7.35
C LYS A 32 20.46 13.49 -7.93
N ARG A 33 20.24 13.38 -9.24
CA ARG A 33 18.95 13.70 -9.87
C ARG A 33 17.81 12.87 -9.29
N ASN A 34 18.00 11.56 -9.17
CA ASN A 34 17.01 10.66 -8.58
C ASN A 34 16.72 10.99 -7.11
N LEU A 35 17.73 11.40 -6.33
CA LEU A 35 17.55 11.86 -4.95
C LEU A 35 16.76 13.18 -4.85
N LEU A 36 17.02 14.13 -5.75
CA LEU A 36 16.23 15.37 -5.85
C LEU A 36 14.79 15.09 -6.28
N ASP A 37 14.57 14.17 -7.22
CA ASP A 37 13.24 13.76 -7.66
C ASP A 37 12.47 13.02 -6.54
N CYS A 38 13.15 12.26 -5.67
CA CYS A 38 12.58 11.72 -4.44
C CYS A 38 12.16 12.83 -3.46
N ALA A 39 13.01 13.84 -3.23
CA ALA A 39 12.70 14.98 -2.36
C ALA A 39 11.55 15.86 -2.91
N LEU A 40 11.36 15.89 -4.23
CA LEU A 40 10.30 16.61 -4.93
C LEU A 40 9.08 15.75 -5.29
N GLY A 41 9.02 14.49 -4.84
CA GLY A 41 7.88 13.59 -5.08
C GLY A 41 7.67 13.17 -6.53
N LYS A 42 8.64 13.41 -7.42
CA LYS A 42 8.65 12.95 -8.82
C LYS A 42 9.29 11.56 -8.92
N SER A 43 8.71 10.56 -8.26
CA SER A 43 9.12 9.17 -8.49
C SER A 43 8.59 8.70 -9.84
N GLY A 44 9.50 8.53 -10.80
CA GLY A 44 9.33 7.79 -12.06
C GLY A 44 9.80 6.34 -11.93
N LYS A 45 9.42 5.65 -10.84
CA LYS A 45 9.39 4.17 -10.86
C LYS A 45 8.01 3.76 -11.36
N ASP A 46 7.95 2.87 -12.34
CA ASP A 46 6.70 2.32 -12.89
C ASP A 46 5.78 1.90 -11.74
N LYS A 47 4.72 2.70 -11.54
CA LYS A 47 3.74 2.42 -10.49
C LYS A 47 2.85 1.33 -11.06
N GLY A 48 3.15 0.09 -10.68
CA GLY A 48 2.39 -1.08 -11.08
C GLY A 48 0.88 -0.94 -10.79
N PRO A 49 0.04 -1.78 -11.42
CA PRO A 49 -1.40 -1.75 -11.18
C PRO A 49 -1.69 -1.95 -9.68
N MET A 50 -2.73 -1.29 -9.16
CA MET A 50 -3.12 -1.29 -7.74
C MET A 50 -3.15 -2.69 -7.10
N ASP A 51 -3.45 -3.69 -7.94
CA ASP A 51 -3.65 -5.10 -7.62
C ASP A 51 -2.40 -5.98 -7.74
N THR A 52 -1.26 -5.44 -8.18
CA THR A 52 -0.03 -6.23 -8.15
C THR A 52 0.28 -6.60 -6.71
N SER A 53 0.32 -7.90 -6.45
CA SER A 53 1.02 -8.52 -5.32
C SER A 53 2.53 -8.28 -5.36
N HIS A 54 3.00 -7.26 -6.11
CA HIS A 54 4.29 -6.67 -5.87
C HIS A 54 4.24 -6.13 -4.46
N VAL A 55 4.86 -6.91 -3.57
CA VAL A 55 5.55 -6.38 -2.41
C VAL A 55 6.24 -5.12 -2.92
N GLU A 56 5.87 -3.96 -2.39
CA GLU A 56 6.77 -2.81 -2.43
C GLU A 56 7.95 -3.24 -1.54
N ASP A 57 8.81 -4.07 -2.12
CA ASP A 57 9.91 -4.78 -1.48
C ASP A 57 11.04 -3.78 -1.28
N GLU A 58 10.87 -2.95 -0.27
CA GLU A 58 12.00 -2.49 0.52
C GLU A 58 12.22 -3.57 1.60
N GLY A 59 12.83 -4.68 1.16
CA GLY A 59 13.47 -5.74 1.94
C GLY A 59 12.89 -6.02 3.33
N ALA A 60 11.94 -6.95 3.41
CA ALA A 60 11.73 -7.72 4.64
C ALA A 60 11.85 -9.21 4.30
N PRO A 61 12.75 -9.97 4.96
CA PRO A 61 12.82 -11.41 4.75
C PRO A 61 11.46 -12.04 5.10
N ASP A 62 11.14 -13.09 4.37
CA ASP A 62 9.97 -13.95 4.55
C ASP A 62 10.07 -14.64 5.93
N ILE A 63 9.71 -13.91 6.98
CA ILE A 63 9.61 -14.43 8.33
C ILE A 63 8.13 -14.48 8.65
N GLU A 64 7.56 -15.68 8.68
CA GLU A 64 6.23 -15.96 9.22
C GLU A 64 6.23 -15.71 10.75
N ILE A 65 6.41 -14.46 11.19
CA ILE A 65 6.17 -14.12 12.59
C ILE A 65 4.66 -13.97 12.75
N ARG A 66 4.03 -15.00 13.30
CA ARG A 66 2.64 -14.94 13.78
C ARG A 66 2.56 -14.06 15.02
N LEU A 67 2.73 -12.75 14.85
CA LEU A 67 2.47 -11.76 15.89
C LEU A 67 0.96 -11.54 15.97
N ASN A 68 0.38 -11.94 17.09
CA ASN A 68 -0.96 -11.57 17.47
C ASN A 68 -0.90 -10.18 18.11
N VAL A 69 -1.83 -9.28 17.74
CA VAL A 69 -1.94 -7.92 18.27
C VAL A 69 -2.00 -7.91 19.81
N SER A 70 -2.54 -8.96 20.43
CA SER A 70 -2.53 -9.12 21.89
C SER A 70 -1.15 -9.05 22.53
N TYR A 71 -0.09 -9.52 21.87
CA TYR A 71 1.28 -9.46 22.38
C TYR A 71 1.89 -8.05 22.29
N ILE A 72 1.21 -7.12 21.61
CA ILE A 72 1.71 -5.79 21.23
C ILE A 72 0.89 -4.69 21.90
N LEU A 73 -0.11 -5.03 22.71
CA LEU A 73 -0.87 -4.08 23.53
C LEU A 73 0.01 -3.26 24.50
N GLY A 74 1.28 -3.66 24.68
CA GLY A 74 2.30 -2.94 25.44
C GLY A 74 3.17 -1.98 24.62
N THR A 75 3.14 -2.02 23.29
CA THR A 75 3.99 -1.18 22.44
C THR A 75 3.25 0.11 22.04
N GLU A 76 3.99 1.20 21.89
CA GLU A 76 3.47 2.50 21.42
C GLU A 76 2.86 2.39 20.01
N PRO A 77 1.85 3.23 19.67
CA PRO A 77 1.30 3.30 18.33
C PRO A 77 2.41 3.76 17.36
N GLY A 78 2.85 2.87 16.50
CA GLY A 78 3.99 3.10 15.62
C GLY A 78 4.01 2.21 14.38
N GLU A 79 5.16 2.18 13.69
CA GLU A 79 5.36 1.43 12.44
C GLU A 79 5.05 -0.07 12.58
N SER A 80 5.44 -0.68 13.70
CA SER A 80 5.18 -2.10 13.97
C SER A 80 3.68 -2.42 14.06
N PHE A 81 2.90 -1.61 14.80
CA PHE A 81 1.45 -1.82 14.90
C PHE A 81 0.76 -1.64 13.54
N ARG A 82 1.17 -0.61 12.77
CA ARG A 82 0.63 -0.41 11.41
C ARG A 82 0.87 -1.61 10.50
N GLN A 83 2.08 -2.17 10.49
CA GLN A 83 2.39 -3.34 9.65
C GLN A 83 1.48 -4.51 10.01
N ILE A 84 1.34 -4.78 11.31
CA ILE A 84 0.53 -5.90 11.81
C ILE A 84 -0.95 -5.71 11.51
N LEU A 85 -1.46 -4.48 11.63
CA LEU A 85 -2.81 -4.13 11.19
C LEU A 85 -3.01 -4.45 9.71
N PHE A 86 -2.08 -4.04 8.84
CA PHE A 86 -2.18 -4.27 7.41
C PHE A 86 -2.03 -5.75 7.04
N ASP A 87 -1.18 -6.49 7.74
CA ASP A 87 -0.98 -7.93 7.54
C ASP A 87 -2.20 -8.73 8.00
N ALA A 88 -2.79 -8.37 9.15
CA ALA A 88 -4.01 -8.99 9.65
C ALA A 88 -5.16 -8.81 8.65
N VAL A 89 -5.35 -7.59 8.16
CA VAL A 89 -6.36 -7.25 7.15
C VAL A 89 -6.12 -7.96 5.81
N ALA A 90 -4.86 -8.03 5.37
CA ALA A 90 -4.49 -8.75 4.14
C ALA A 90 -4.71 -10.27 4.28
N SER A 91 -4.44 -10.83 5.46
CA SER A 91 -4.68 -12.25 5.75
C SER A 91 -6.16 -12.61 5.87
N ARG A 92 -7.05 -11.61 6.03
CA ARG A 92 -8.50 -11.74 6.24
C ARG A 92 -8.87 -12.44 7.55
N ASP A 93 -7.96 -12.47 8.52
CA ASP A 93 -8.18 -13.11 9.82
C ASP A 93 -8.58 -12.07 10.87
N VAL A 94 -9.86 -12.10 11.25
CA VAL A 94 -10.43 -11.20 12.26
C VAL A 94 -9.80 -11.43 13.64
N ASN A 95 -9.34 -12.65 13.95
CA ASN A 95 -8.75 -12.94 15.25
C ASN A 95 -7.45 -12.17 15.47
N ARG A 96 -6.73 -11.85 14.39
CA ARG A 96 -5.51 -11.03 14.44
C ARG A 96 -5.80 -9.55 14.69
N LEU A 97 -7.06 -9.12 14.57
CA LEU A 97 -7.50 -7.74 14.83
C LEU A 97 -8.01 -7.56 16.27
N ASN A 98 -8.06 -8.62 17.07
CA ASN A 98 -8.47 -8.54 18.47
C ASN A 98 -7.55 -7.61 19.28
N GLY A 99 -8.16 -6.76 20.12
CA GLY A 99 -7.44 -5.79 20.95
C GLY A 99 -7.06 -4.49 20.24
N ILE A 100 -7.36 -4.32 18.95
CA ILE A 100 -7.13 -3.06 18.24
C ILE A 100 -7.94 -1.93 18.87
N GLN A 101 -9.21 -2.15 19.20
CA GLN A 101 -10.05 -1.12 19.80
C GLN A 101 -9.46 -0.63 21.13
N GLU A 102 -9.10 -1.56 22.03
CA GLU A 102 -8.46 -1.24 23.31
C GLU A 102 -7.15 -0.46 23.13
N HIS A 103 -6.35 -0.83 22.13
CA HIS A 103 -5.12 -0.12 21.80
C HIS A 103 -5.41 1.31 21.32
N LEU A 104 -6.38 1.50 20.43
CA LEU A 104 -6.77 2.83 19.93
C LEU A 104 -7.30 3.72 21.06
N GLU A 105 -8.13 3.18 21.95
CA GLU A 105 -8.67 3.88 23.12
C GLU A 105 -7.56 4.29 24.08
N LYS A 106 -6.63 3.37 24.40
CA LYS A 106 -5.50 3.62 25.31
C LYS A 106 -4.65 4.82 24.87
N TYR A 107 -4.41 4.96 23.57
CA TYR A 107 -3.58 6.05 23.03
C TYR A 107 -4.40 7.23 22.47
N GLY A 108 -5.73 7.18 22.58
CA GLY A 108 -6.63 8.22 22.07
C GLY A 108 -6.50 8.42 20.55
N LYS A 109 -6.24 7.36 19.80
CA LYS A 109 -6.05 7.38 18.34
C LYS A 109 -7.26 6.86 17.60
N LYS A 110 -7.37 7.24 16.34
CA LYS A 110 -8.49 6.89 15.45
C LYS A 110 -7.99 6.16 14.20
N LEU A 111 -8.79 5.28 13.63
CA LEU A 111 -8.41 4.53 12.43
C LEU A 111 -8.20 5.43 11.20
N SER A 112 -8.85 6.60 11.16
CA SER A 112 -8.69 7.61 10.11
C SER A 112 -7.39 8.42 10.20
N ASP A 113 -6.67 8.34 11.33
CA ASP A 113 -5.43 9.08 11.57
C ASP A 113 -4.37 8.74 10.52
N SER A 114 -3.55 9.73 10.16
CA SER A 114 -2.43 9.56 9.23
C SER A 114 -1.43 8.50 9.69
N LEU A 115 -1.33 8.29 11.00
CA LEU A 115 -0.52 7.24 11.62
C LEU A 115 -0.89 5.87 11.10
N TYR A 116 -2.15 5.57 10.78
CA TYR A 116 -2.54 4.24 10.27
C TYR A 116 -2.61 4.17 8.75
N ARG A 117 -1.94 5.07 8.03
CA ARG A 117 -1.86 5.06 6.57
C ARG A 117 -0.54 4.51 6.07
N LEU A 118 -0.58 3.40 5.34
CA LEU A 118 0.61 2.75 4.74
C LEU A 118 0.69 3.06 3.25
N PHE A 119 1.74 3.76 2.81
CA PHE A 119 1.90 4.24 1.43
C PHE A 119 0.66 5.00 0.90
N GLY A 120 0.00 5.75 1.79
CA GLY A 120 -1.23 6.47 1.49
C GLY A 120 -2.51 5.62 1.44
N LYS A 121 -2.43 4.30 1.62
CA LYS A 121 -3.57 3.39 1.75
C LYS A 121 -4.10 3.42 3.17
N THR A 122 -5.41 3.35 3.33
CA THR A 122 -6.04 3.04 4.62
C THR A 122 -6.15 1.52 4.80
N PRO A 123 -6.24 1.02 6.04
CA PRO A 123 -6.46 -0.41 6.28
C PRO A 123 -7.76 -0.89 5.63
N LEU A 124 -8.81 -0.05 5.56
CA LEU A 124 -10.05 -0.37 4.87
C LEU A 124 -9.84 -0.64 3.36
N VAL A 125 -9.07 0.21 2.68
CA VAL A 125 -8.72 0.00 1.27
C VAL A 125 -7.90 -1.28 1.11
N LYS A 126 -6.93 -1.53 1.98
CA LYS A 126 -6.14 -2.78 1.95
C LYS A 126 -7.04 -4.02 2.11
N ALA A 127 -8.06 -3.96 2.97
CA ALA A 127 -9.01 -5.05 3.17
C ALA A 127 -9.78 -5.39 1.88
N LEU A 128 -10.28 -4.35 1.20
CA LEU A 128 -11.05 -4.47 -0.04
C LEU A 128 -10.19 -4.90 -1.24
N LEU A 129 -8.87 -4.68 -1.20
CA LEU A 129 -7.95 -5.22 -2.19
C LEU A 129 -7.66 -6.71 -1.98
N ASN A 130 -7.90 -7.25 -0.78
CA ASN A 130 -7.58 -8.64 -0.43
C ASN A 130 -8.86 -9.46 -0.18
N LEU A 131 -9.73 -9.57 -1.18
CA LEU A 131 -10.96 -10.38 -1.09
C LEU A 131 -10.70 -11.85 -1.47
N LYS A 132 -11.28 -12.80 -0.71
CA LYS A 132 -11.39 -14.21 -1.13
C LYS A 132 -12.83 -14.46 -1.52
N ASN A 133 -13.09 -14.95 -2.74
CA ASN A 133 -14.47 -15.23 -3.18
C ASN A 133 -15.43 -14.03 -3.00
N GLY A 134 -14.90 -12.80 -3.09
CA GLY A 134 -15.67 -11.57 -2.88
C GLY A 134 -15.85 -11.14 -1.41
N GLU A 135 -15.28 -11.87 -0.45
CA GLU A 135 -15.47 -11.65 0.99
C GLU A 135 -14.15 -11.33 1.71
N ASN A 136 -14.28 -10.52 2.76
CA ASN A 136 -13.26 -10.25 3.76
C ASN A 136 -13.94 -9.68 5.03
N ASP A 137 -14.11 -10.51 6.05
CA ASP A 137 -14.84 -10.13 7.27
C ASP A 137 -14.12 -9.05 8.09
N THR A 138 -12.81 -8.87 7.89
CA THR A 138 -12.05 -7.78 8.52
C THR A 138 -12.57 -6.40 8.13
N VAL A 139 -13.20 -6.26 6.94
CA VAL A 139 -13.84 -5.02 6.52
C VAL A 139 -14.94 -4.62 7.50
N LYS A 140 -15.84 -5.55 7.84
CA LYS A 140 -16.96 -5.29 8.75
C LYS A 140 -16.42 -4.95 10.15
N TYR A 141 -15.47 -5.76 10.62
CA TYR A 141 -14.84 -5.56 11.92
C TYR A 141 -14.19 -4.17 12.07
N LEU A 142 -13.46 -3.70 11.06
CA LEU A 142 -12.86 -2.35 11.07
C LEU A 142 -13.92 -1.24 11.07
N LEU A 143 -15.02 -1.43 10.33
CA LEU A 143 -16.13 -0.47 10.30
C LEU A 143 -16.83 -0.40 11.66
N ASP A 144 -17.03 -1.54 12.32
CA ASP A 144 -17.65 -1.60 13.65
C ASP A 144 -16.76 -0.92 14.70
N ILE A 145 -15.44 -1.11 14.65
CA ILE A 145 -14.50 -0.36 15.52
C ILE A 145 -14.61 1.14 15.25
N ALA A 146 -14.61 1.56 13.98
CA ALA A 146 -14.70 2.98 13.63
C ALA A 146 -16.04 3.59 14.07
N GLU A 147 -17.13 2.83 14.04
CA GLU A 147 -18.43 3.24 14.54
C GLU A 147 -18.43 3.40 16.07
N ASN A 148 -17.90 2.43 16.80
CA ASN A 148 -17.76 2.48 18.26
C ASN A 148 -16.90 3.67 18.72
N MET A 149 -15.85 3.99 17.96
CA MET A 149 -14.93 5.10 18.24
C MET A 149 -15.44 6.47 17.75
N GLY A 150 -16.61 6.52 17.09
CA GLY A 150 -17.13 7.76 16.49
C GLY A 150 -16.26 8.32 15.36
N ASP A 151 -15.52 7.45 14.66
CA ASP A 151 -14.60 7.76 13.55
C ASP A 151 -15.09 7.22 12.19
N LEU A 152 -16.31 6.69 12.13
CA LEU A 152 -16.83 6.00 10.95
C LEU A 152 -16.77 6.84 9.67
N LYS A 153 -17.35 8.05 9.67
CA LYS A 153 -17.41 8.88 8.46
C LYS A 153 -16.03 9.31 7.97
N PRO A 154 -15.11 9.83 8.82
CA PRO A 154 -13.74 10.12 8.41
C PRO A 154 -13.00 8.88 7.89
N PHE A 155 -13.20 7.72 8.51
CA PHE A 155 -12.52 6.49 8.14
C PHE A 155 -12.99 5.94 6.78
N VAL A 156 -14.30 5.86 6.55
CA VAL A 156 -14.89 5.37 5.29
C VAL A 156 -14.53 6.28 4.11
N ASN A 157 -14.50 7.60 4.34
CA ASN A 157 -14.21 8.61 3.33
C ASN A 157 -12.73 8.98 3.25
N ALA A 158 -11.86 8.28 3.97
CA ALA A 158 -10.44 8.51 3.91
C ALA A 158 -9.92 8.19 2.51
N ALA A 159 -9.55 9.24 1.78
CA ALA A 159 -8.99 9.12 0.45
C ALA A 159 -7.52 8.72 0.47
N TYR A 160 -7.11 8.00 -0.57
CA TYR A 160 -5.72 7.68 -0.83
C TYR A 160 -4.91 8.96 -1.05
N THR A 161 -3.76 9.08 -0.37
CA THR A 161 -2.97 10.32 -0.36
C THR A 161 -1.78 10.33 -1.31
N GLY A 162 -1.37 9.19 -1.83
CA GLY A 162 -0.24 9.14 -2.76
C GLY A 162 -0.61 9.73 -4.13
N SER A 163 0.35 10.39 -4.77
CA SER A 163 0.12 11.21 -5.98
C SER A 163 -0.48 10.46 -7.18
N TYR A 164 -0.29 9.15 -7.26
CA TYR A 164 -0.74 8.37 -8.42
C TYR A 164 -2.20 7.96 -8.34
N TYR A 165 -2.66 7.53 -7.15
CA TYR A 165 -4.04 7.12 -6.89
C TYR A 165 -4.81 8.11 -6.01
N SER A 166 -4.36 9.37 -5.95
CA SER A 166 -4.93 10.42 -5.10
C SER A 166 -6.46 10.50 -5.23
N GLY A 167 -7.15 10.70 -4.11
CA GLY A 167 -8.61 10.85 -4.10
C GLY A 167 -9.39 9.54 -4.18
N GLN A 168 -8.76 8.41 -4.48
CA GLN A 168 -9.43 7.12 -4.47
C GLN A 168 -9.89 6.76 -3.05
N THR A 169 -11.15 6.36 -2.89
CA THR A 169 -11.75 5.94 -1.60
C THR A 169 -12.05 4.45 -1.59
N ALA A 170 -12.40 3.91 -0.42
CA ALA A 170 -12.86 2.53 -0.28
C ALA A 170 -14.03 2.19 -1.22
N LEU A 171 -14.94 3.15 -1.48
CA LEU A 171 -16.08 2.97 -2.38
C LEU A 171 -15.63 2.70 -3.82
N HIS A 172 -14.63 3.43 -4.32
CA HIS A 172 -14.07 3.21 -5.66
C HIS A 172 -13.54 1.78 -5.81
N VAL A 173 -12.79 1.30 -4.81
CA VAL A 173 -12.22 -0.05 -4.81
C VAL A 173 -13.31 -1.12 -4.76
N ALA A 174 -14.36 -0.94 -3.95
CA ALA A 174 -15.47 -1.89 -3.89
C ALA A 174 -16.21 -2.02 -5.24
N ILE A 175 -16.39 -0.91 -5.96
CA ILE A 175 -16.98 -0.88 -7.31
C ILE A 175 -16.05 -1.59 -8.32
N GLU A 176 -14.76 -1.29 -8.29
CA GLU A 176 -13.75 -1.92 -9.17
C GLU A 176 -13.73 -3.44 -8.99
N ARG A 177 -13.83 -3.91 -7.74
CA ARG A 177 -13.93 -5.33 -7.38
C ARG A 177 -15.28 -5.99 -7.72
N ARG A 178 -16.25 -5.22 -8.23
CA ARG A 178 -17.63 -5.66 -8.53
C ARG A 178 -18.33 -6.29 -7.32
N SER A 179 -17.96 -5.88 -6.11
CA SER A 179 -18.55 -6.42 -4.88
C SER A 179 -19.75 -5.59 -4.47
N ARG A 180 -20.94 -5.98 -4.97
CA ARG A 180 -22.21 -5.32 -4.62
C ARG A 180 -22.43 -5.22 -3.11
N TYR A 181 -22.11 -6.29 -2.40
CA TYR A 181 -22.26 -6.35 -0.93
C TYR A 181 -21.46 -5.23 -0.24
N PHE A 182 -20.18 -5.06 -0.58
CA PHE A 182 -19.36 -4.01 0.04
C PHE A 182 -19.75 -2.61 -0.42
N VAL A 183 -20.22 -2.44 -1.66
CA VAL A 183 -20.76 -1.15 -2.12
C VAL A 183 -21.97 -0.74 -1.27
N GLU A 184 -22.94 -1.63 -1.10
CA GLU A 184 -24.13 -1.37 -0.28
C GLU A 184 -23.75 -1.08 1.19
N LEU A 185 -22.85 -1.88 1.76
CA LEU A 185 -22.36 -1.69 3.13
C LEU A 185 -21.68 -0.33 3.32
N LEU A 186 -20.77 0.07 2.41
CA LEU A 186 -20.04 1.33 2.52
C LEU A 186 -20.99 2.53 2.39
N VAL A 187 -21.95 2.48 1.46
CA VAL A 187 -22.96 3.54 1.30
C VAL A 187 -23.82 3.65 2.55
N GLN A 188 -24.28 2.53 3.12
CA GLN A 188 -25.03 2.53 4.38
C GLN A 188 -24.23 3.12 5.54
N LYS A 189 -22.91 2.90 5.58
CA LYS A 189 -21.98 3.45 6.59
C LYS A 189 -21.55 4.90 6.29
N GLY A 190 -22.14 5.56 5.29
CA GLY A 190 -21.93 6.99 5.02
C GLY A 190 -20.74 7.29 4.10
N ALA A 191 -20.42 6.38 3.17
CA ALA A 191 -19.49 6.68 2.09
C ALA A 191 -20.04 7.80 1.18
N ASP A 192 -19.18 8.75 0.86
CA ASP A 192 -19.45 9.83 -0.08
C ASP A 192 -19.44 9.29 -1.51
N VAL A 193 -20.62 9.25 -2.12
CA VAL A 193 -20.83 8.83 -3.51
C VAL A 193 -20.31 9.84 -4.52
N HIS A 194 -20.01 11.07 -4.08
CA HIS A 194 -19.47 12.14 -4.93
C HIS A 194 -17.95 12.30 -4.77
N ALA A 195 -17.31 11.43 -4.00
CA ALA A 195 -15.86 11.43 -3.86
C ALA A 195 -15.19 11.28 -5.23
N LYS A 196 -14.19 12.13 -5.52
CA LYS A 196 -13.50 12.14 -6.82
C LYS A 196 -12.12 11.53 -6.69
N ALA A 197 -11.88 10.45 -7.43
CA ALA A 197 -10.54 9.95 -7.66
C ALA A 197 -9.84 10.85 -8.71
N CYS A 198 -8.80 11.57 -8.29
CA CYS A 198 -8.15 12.61 -9.09
C CYS A 198 -6.64 12.40 -9.25
N GLY A 199 -6.11 11.26 -8.83
CA GLY A 199 -4.72 10.88 -9.03
C GLY A 199 -4.34 10.81 -10.52
N LYS A 200 -3.04 10.83 -10.80
CA LYS A 200 -2.51 10.76 -12.18
C LYS A 200 -3.09 9.58 -12.98
N PHE A 201 -3.32 8.44 -12.30
CA PHE A 201 -3.92 7.26 -12.93
C PHE A 201 -5.34 7.52 -13.46
N PHE A 202 -6.09 8.42 -12.83
CA PHE A 202 -7.47 8.77 -13.18
C PHE A 202 -7.57 9.98 -14.11
N GLN A 203 -6.45 10.43 -14.68
CA GLN A 203 -6.38 11.57 -15.58
C GLN A 203 -5.77 11.14 -16.92
N LEU A 204 -6.19 11.79 -17.99
CA LEU A 204 -5.63 11.58 -19.32
C LEU A 204 -4.17 12.08 -19.34
N HIS A 205 -3.23 11.21 -19.66
CA HIS A 205 -1.81 11.55 -19.82
C HIS A 205 -1.13 10.53 -20.75
N ASP A 206 0.10 10.83 -21.18
CA ASP A 206 0.94 9.92 -21.96
C ASP A 206 1.47 8.78 -21.07
N GLY A 207 0.61 7.80 -20.76
CA GLY A 207 0.91 6.66 -19.91
C GLY A 207 -0.34 5.82 -19.56
N PRO A 208 -0.19 4.73 -18.79
CA PRO A 208 -1.33 3.93 -18.32
C PRO A 208 -2.28 4.78 -17.47
N CYS A 209 -3.52 4.96 -17.93
CA CYS A 209 -4.58 5.68 -17.23
C CYS A 209 -5.95 5.03 -17.44
N LEU A 210 -6.85 5.22 -16.48
CA LEU A 210 -8.26 4.82 -16.56
C LEU A 210 -9.15 6.03 -16.26
N LEU A 211 -9.97 6.42 -17.24
CA LEU A 211 -10.93 7.50 -17.11
C LEU A 211 -12.33 6.93 -16.84
N PHE A 212 -12.96 7.40 -15.79
CA PHE A 212 -14.36 7.14 -15.49
C PHE A 212 -15.09 8.49 -15.46
N TRP A 213 -16.22 8.59 -16.17
CA TRP A 213 -17.01 9.81 -16.34
C TRP A 213 -18.15 9.88 -15.32
#